data_AF-A0A1S1JTI7-F1
#
_entry.id   AF-A0A1S1JTI7-F1
#
_cell.length_a   1.000
_cell.length_b   1.000
_cell.length_c   1.000
_cell.angle_alpha   90.00
_cell.angle_beta   90.00
_cell.angle_gamma   90.00
#
_symmetry.space_group_name_H-M   'P 1'
#
loop_
_entity.id
_entity.type
_entity.pdbx_description
1 polymer ?
#
loop_
_entity_poly.entity_id
_entity_poly.type
_entity_poly.pdbx_seq_one_letter_code
_entity_poly.pdbx_strand_id
1 'polypeptide(L)'
;MSRYDITQTNRAVERLIETTDNPRHLYMLHAYNRHRYLEMAGRYEEIFAPDMTVEKPVYHFNMLGKTVTVEGTEAVKGLYHAWKDTAQCIFYADDEKLAISDDMIVSTSYIYQQTPGVILAAEGMAADPEATYLVKTAEHMIWPYDNGLLVGEDVWEYDESAREFIQLDPADVLTVEQSAKLLDPLIKPLPEHNPFLV
;
A
#
# COMPACT_ATOMS: atom_id res chain seq x y z
N MET A 1 7.11 18.55 -13.83
CA MET A 1 6.31 17.37 -13.46
C MET A 1 7.18 16.57 -12.52
N SER A 2 6.71 16.32 -11.30
CA SER A 2 7.38 15.41 -10.35
C SER A 2 7.63 14.07 -11.03
N ARG A 3 8.75 13.43 -10.72
CA ARG A 3 9.07 12.06 -11.17
C ARG A 3 8.01 11.04 -10.72
N TYR A 4 7.30 11.35 -9.64
CA TYR A 4 6.35 10.46 -8.98
C TYR A 4 4.92 10.97 -9.18
N ASP A 5 4.07 10.13 -9.74
CA ASP A 5 2.65 10.39 -9.95
C ASP A 5 1.85 9.31 -9.22
N ILE A 6 1.14 9.73 -8.18
CA ILE A 6 0.39 8.82 -7.31
C ILE A 6 -0.74 8.09 -8.07
N THR A 7 -1.24 8.68 -9.15
CA THR A 7 -2.27 8.06 -10.00
C THR A 7 -1.73 6.91 -10.84
N GLN A 8 -0.40 6.76 -10.92
CA GLN A 8 0.28 5.69 -11.65
C GLN A 8 0.77 4.57 -10.74
N THR A 9 0.64 4.69 -9.41
CA THR A 9 1.16 3.73 -8.44
C THR A 9 0.64 2.31 -8.68
N ASN A 10 -0.63 2.13 -9.07
CA ASN A 10 -1.21 0.81 -9.28
C ASN A 10 -1.17 0.31 -10.74
N ARG A 11 -0.39 0.94 -11.61
CA ARG A 11 -0.40 0.61 -13.05
C ARG A 11 -0.05 -0.85 -13.34
N ALA A 12 0.76 -1.51 -12.50
CA ALA A 12 1.03 -2.95 -12.63
C ALA A 12 -0.22 -3.80 -12.35
N VAL A 13 -1.02 -3.42 -11.35
CA VAL A 13 -2.30 -4.07 -11.01
C VAL A 13 -3.29 -3.92 -12.15
N GLU A 14 -3.43 -2.71 -12.69
CA GLU A 14 -4.36 -2.40 -13.79
C GLU A 14 -4.05 -3.23 -15.04
N ARG A 15 -2.77 -3.35 -15.42
CA ARG A 15 -2.36 -4.23 -16.53
C ARG A 15 -2.66 -5.71 -16.28
N LEU A 16 -2.52 -6.18 -15.04
CA LEU A 16 -2.83 -7.56 -14.71
C LEU A 16 -4.34 -7.82 -14.77
N ILE A 17 -5.17 -6.87 -14.31
CA ILE A 17 -6.64 -6.92 -14.47
C ILE A 17 -7.02 -7.06 -15.95
N GLU A 18 -6.44 -6.26 -16.84
CA GLU A 18 -6.76 -6.28 -18.28
C GLU A 18 -6.51 -7.63 -18.97
N THR A 19 -5.68 -8.49 -18.39
CA THR A 19 -5.24 -9.75 -19.00
C THR A 19 -5.69 -11.00 -18.24
N THR A 20 -6.46 -10.83 -17.17
CA THR A 20 -6.92 -11.92 -16.30
C THR A 20 -8.35 -12.32 -16.66
N ASP A 21 -8.58 -13.59 -16.99
CA ASP A 21 -9.91 -14.12 -17.31
C ASP A 21 -10.63 -14.77 -16.13
N ASN A 22 -9.88 -15.27 -15.14
CA ASN A 22 -10.47 -15.98 -13.99
C ASN A 22 -11.28 -14.99 -13.13
N PRO A 23 -12.60 -15.19 -12.96
CA PRO A 23 -13.45 -14.24 -12.25
C PRO A 23 -13.05 -14.08 -10.77
N ARG A 24 -12.56 -15.13 -10.12
CA ARG A 24 -12.08 -15.05 -8.72
C ARG A 24 -10.83 -14.19 -8.60
N HIS A 25 -9.89 -14.38 -9.53
CA HIS A 25 -8.67 -13.57 -9.59
C HIS A 25 -9.00 -12.12 -9.93
N LEU A 26 -9.91 -11.86 -10.87
CA LEU A 26 -10.37 -10.50 -11.17
C LEU A 26 -10.98 -9.80 -9.94
N TYR A 27 -11.83 -10.50 -9.18
CA TYR A 27 -12.39 -9.94 -7.96
C TYR A 27 -11.31 -9.55 -6.94
N MET A 28 -10.35 -10.46 -6.69
CA MET A 28 -9.21 -10.19 -5.80
C MET A 28 -8.34 -9.03 -6.29
N LEU A 29 -8.04 -8.96 -7.60
CA LEU A 29 -7.26 -7.85 -8.17
C LEU A 29 -7.98 -6.51 -8.05
N HIS A 30 -9.31 -6.47 -8.22
CA HIS A 30 -10.09 -5.26 -8.00
C HIS A 30 -10.10 -4.86 -6.52
N ALA A 31 -10.20 -5.82 -5.60
CA ALA A 31 -10.08 -5.56 -4.17
C ALA A 31 -8.70 -5.02 -3.80
N TYR A 32 -7.62 -5.64 -4.30
CA TYR A 32 -6.25 -5.18 -4.11
C TYR A 32 -6.00 -3.77 -4.67
N ASN A 33 -6.48 -3.51 -5.90
CA ASN A 33 -6.36 -2.20 -6.52
C ASN A 33 -7.10 -1.12 -5.72
N ARG A 34 -8.34 -1.41 -5.30
CA ARG A 34 -9.16 -0.53 -4.47
C ARG A 34 -8.50 -0.27 -3.12
N HIS A 35 -7.97 -1.31 -2.47
CA HIS A 35 -7.26 -1.24 -1.19
C HIS A 35 -6.13 -0.22 -1.24
N ARG A 36 -5.19 -0.38 -2.18
CA ARG A 36 -4.04 0.52 -2.32
C ARG A 36 -4.47 1.97 -2.57
N TYR A 37 -5.49 2.19 -3.41
CA TYR A 37 -6.01 3.55 -3.63
C TYR A 37 -6.67 4.15 -2.38
N LEU A 38 -7.42 3.36 -1.61
CA LEU A 38 -8.03 3.79 -0.35
C LEU A 38 -6.99 4.15 0.70
N GLU A 39 -5.95 3.33 0.85
CA GLU A 39 -4.82 3.59 1.73
C GLU A 39 -4.14 4.90 1.36
N MET A 40 -3.72 5.05 0.10
CA MET A 40 -3.05 6.25 -0.37
C MET A 40 -3.92 7.51 -0.24
N ALA A 41 -5.23 7.38 -0.39
CA ALA A 41 -6.20 8.46 -0.18
C ALA A 41 -6.51 8.76 1.30
N GLY A 42 -5.93 8.03 2.25
CA GLY A 42 -6.23 8.17 3.68
C GLY A 42 -7.66 7.78 4.06
N ARG A 43 -8.32 6.98 3.21
CA ARG A 43 -9.69 6.43 3.37
C ARG A 43 -9.64 4.98 3.86
N TYR A 44 -8.69 4.69 4.74
CA TYR A 44 -8.38 3.32 5.17
C TYR A 44 -9.55 2.65 5.88
N GLU A 45 -10.50 3.40 6.44
CA GLU A 45 -11.68 2.83 7.09
C GLU A 45 -12.51 1.96 6.12
N GLU A 46 -12.53 2.31 4.84
CA GLU A 46 -13.23 1.56 3.78
C GLU A 46 -12.55 0.24 3.42
N ILE A 47 -11.26 0.06 3.75
CA ILE A 47 -10.54 -1.22 3.58
C ILE A 47 -11.14 -2.31 4.47
N PHE A 48 -11.70 -1.91 5.61
CA PHE A 48 -12.31 -2.83 6.59
C PHE A 48 -13.80 -3.06 6.32
N ALA A 49 -14.28 -2.74 5.12
CA ALA A 49 -15.62 -3.15 4.72
C ALA A 49 -15.73 -4.69 4.74
N PRO A 50 -16.90 -5.25 5.10
CA PRO A 50 -17.08 -6.71 5.24
C PRO A 50 -16.81 -7.52 3.98
N ASP A 51 -16.80 -6.88 2.82
CA ASP A 51 -16.54 -7.46 1.50
C ASP A 51 -15.08 -7.30 1.02
N MET A 52 -14.21 -6.68 1.84
CA MET A 52 -12.81 -6.38 1.52
C MET A 52 -11.82 -7.13 2.42
N THR A 53 -12.02 -7.14 3.75
CA THR A 53 -11.05 -7.66 4.72
C THR A 53 -11.74 -8.55 5.76
N VAL A 54 -11.05 -9.60 6.22
CA VAL A 54 -11.55 -10.47 7.29
C VAL A 54 -11.69 -9.72 8.63
N GLU A 55 -12.43 -10.28 9.58
CA GLU A 55 -12.68 -9.65 10.89
C GLU A 55 -11.40 -9.44 11.72
N LYS A 56 -10.41 -10.34 11.57
CA LYS A 56 -9.16 -10.34 12.35
C LYS A 56 -7.95 -10.45 11.41
N PRO A 57 -7.60 -9.36 10.70
CA PRO A 57 -6.46 -9.37 9.82
C PRO A 57 -5.15 -9.43 10.62
N VAL A 58 -4.11 -10.01 10.02
CA VAL A 58 -2.77 -10.09 10.64
C VAL A 58 -1.72 -9.59 9.66
N TYR A 59 -0.97 -8.57 10.05
CA TYR A 59 0.02 -7.93 9.20
C TYR A 59 1.42 -8.16 9.78
N HIS A 60 2.39 -8.50 8.93
CA HIS A 60 3.78 -8.70 9.27
C HIS A 60 4.67 -7.77 8.44
N PHE A 61 5.44 -6.93 9.12
CA PHE A 61 6.39 -6.02 8.49
C PHE A 61 7.80 -6.41 8.91
N ASN A 62 8.65 -6.73 7.93
CA ASN A 62 10.08 -6.90 8.07
C ASN A 62 10.78 -5.81 7.26
N MET A 63 10.80 -4.60 7.81
CA MET A 63 11.16 -3.36 7.11
C MET A 63 12.14 -2.56 7.96
N LEU A 64 13.12 -1.91 7.31
CA LEU A 64 14.04 -0.98 7.98
C LEU A 64 14.79 -1.62 9.17
N GLY A 65 15.14 -2.91 9.06
CA GLY A 65 15.79 -3.68 10.11
C GLY A 65 14.90 -3.98 11.34
N LYS A 66 13.59 -3.76 11.23
CA LYS A 66 12.60 -4.01 12.29
C LYS A 66 11.62 -5.09 11.85
N THR A 67 11.19 -5.91 12.81
CA THR A 67 10.10 -6.86 12.64
C THR A 67 8.93 -6.45 13.53
N VAL A 68 7.74 -6.31 12.92
CA VAL A 68 6.51 -5.92 13.61
C VAL A 68 5.39 -6.86 13.16
N THR A 69 4.59 -7.33 14.11
CA THR A 69 3.31 -8.00 13.86
C THR A 69 2.18 -7.12 14.39
N VAL A 70 1.16 -6.88 13.57
CA VAL A 70 -0.04 -6.14 13.93
C VAL A 70 -1.25 -7.04 13.72
N GLU A 71 -1.93 -7.39 14.81
CA GLU A 71 -3.01 -8.38 14.79
C GLU A 71 -4.35 -7.77 15.21
N GLY A 72 -5.37 -8.04 14.41
CA GLY A 72 -6.75 -7.66 14.66
C GLY A 72 -7.11 -6.27 14.14
N THR A 73 -8.40 -6.09 13.83
CA THR A 73 -8.93 -4.89 13.17
C THR A 73 -8.53 -3.58 13.86
N GLU A 74 -8.61 -3.50 15.18
CA GLU A 74 -8.31 -2.26 15.91
C GLU A 74 -6.82 -1.89 15.82
N ALA A 75 -5.93 -2.87 15.93
CA ALA A 75 -4.50 -2.62 15.85
C ALA A 75 -4.08 -2.21 14.43
N VAL A 76 -4.63 -2.89 13.41
CA VAL A 76 -4.34 -2.57 12.00
C VAL A 76 -4.93 -1.20 11.63
N LYS A 77 -6.14 -0.86 12.07
CA LYS A 77 -6.69 0.51 11.91
C LYS A 77 -5.84 1.56 12.60
N GLY A 78 -5.28 1.26 13.78
CA GLY A 78 -4.37 2.15 14.47
C GLY A 78 -3.09 2.44 13.68
N LEU A 79 -2.55 1.43 12.98
CA LEU A 79 -1.41 1.59 12.08
C LEU A 79 -1.76 2.51 10.90
N TYR A 80 -2.86 2.23 10.20
CA TYR A 80 -3.32 3.08 9.09
C TYR A 80 -3.63 4.52 9.53
N HIS A 81 -4.22 4.70 10.71
CA HIS A 81 -4.45 6.03 11.28
C HIS A 81 -3.13 6.79 11.48
N ALA A 82 -2.12 6.13 12.05
CA ALA A 82 -0.81 6.74 12.24
C ALA A 82 -0.17 7.14 10.89
N TRP A 83 -0.24 6.27 9.89
CA TRP A 83 0.28 6.58 8.54
C TRP A 83 -0.48 7.72 7.86
N LYS A 84 -1.79 7.83 8.07
CA LYS A 84 -2.57 8.96 7.59
C LYS A 84 -2.13 10.26 8.26
N ASP A 85 -2.00 10.27 9.59
CA ASP A 85 -1.61 11.47 10.36
C ASP A 85 -0.23 11.99 9.98
N THR A 86 0.69 11.08 9.61
CA THR A 86 2.07 11.42 9.22
C THR A 86 2.28 11.50 7.70
N ALA A 87 1.21 11.34 6.92
CA ALA A 87 1.25 11.25 5.45
C ALA A 87 2.12 10.11 4.89
N GLN A 88 2.44 9.11 5.72
CA GLN A 88 3.13 7.87 5.33
C GLN A 88 2.24 6.88 4.57
N CYS A 89 0.93 7.12 4.50
CA CYS A 89 0.04 6.38 3.60
C CYS A 89 0.29 6.74 2.11
N ILE A 90 1.04 7.80 1.82
CA ILE A 90 1.39 8.20 0.45
C ILE A 90 2.66 7.48 0.03
N PHE A 91 2.53 6.57 -0.94
CA PHE A 91 3.65 5.84 -1.50
C PHE A 91 3.52 5.65 -3.02
N TYR A 92 4.63 5.27 -3.63
CA TYR A 92 4.74 5.02 -5.06
C TYR A 92 5.44 3.69 -5.29
N ALA A 93 5.08 3.00 -6.37
CA ALA A 93 5.72 1.75 -6.80
C ALA A 93 6.44 1.94 -8.14
N ASP A 94 7.61 1.35 -8.26
CA ASP A 94 8.44 1.33 -9.47
C ASP A 94 8.97 -0.10 -9.73
N ASP A 95 9.18 -0.45 -11.01
CA ASP A 95 9.49 -1.81 -11.48
C ASP A 95 8.62 -2.93 -10.84
N GLU A 96 7.34 -2.64 -10.55
CA GLU A 96 6.45 -3.61 -9.91
C GLU A 96 6.10 -4.78 -10.84
N LYS A 97 6.42 -5.99 -10.36
CA LYS A 97 6.00 -7.27 -10.95
C LYS A 97 5.01 -7.91 -10.00
N LEU A 98 3.85 -8.27 -10.51
CA LEU A 98 2.70 -8.75 -9.75
C LEU A 98 2.27 -10.12 -10.29
N ALA A 99 1.94 -11.04 -9.39
CA ALA A 99 1.31 -12.30 -9.71
C ALA A 99 0.13 -12.56 -8.78
N ILE A 100 -0.83 -13.34 -9.26
CA ILE A 100 -2.01 -13.77 -8.50
C ILE A 100 -2.16 -15.28 -8.57
N SER A 101 -2.60 -15.87 -7.46
CA SER A 101 -3.05 -17.25 -7.35
C SER A 101 -4.49 -17.30 -6.81
N ASP A 102 -4.99 -18.51 -6.55
CA ASP A 102 -6.30 -18.70 -5.94
C ASP A 102 -6.39 -18.15 -4.49
N ASP A 103 -5.25 -18.02 -3.80
CA ASP A 103 -5.21 -17.73 -2.36
C ASP A 103 -4.39 -16.48 -2.01
N MET A 104 -3.64 -15.90 -2.95
CA MET A 104 -2.80 -14.73 -2.66
C MET A 104 -2.46 -13.89 -3.88
N ILE A 105 -2.16 -12.62 -3.62
CA ILE A 105 -1.47 -11.72 -4.55
C ILE A 105 -0.05 -11.51 -4.03
N VAL A 106 0.94 -11.57 -4.92
CA VAL A 106 2.34 -11.35 -4.56
C VAL A 106 2.98 -10.34 -5.50
N SER A 107 3.82 -9.47 -4.96
CA SER A 107 4.57 -8.50 -5.75
C SER A 107 6.03 -8.38 -5.34
N THR A 108 6.85 -7.94 -6.29
CA THR A 108 8.20 -7.42 -6.04
C THR A 108 8.34 -6.06 -6.73
N SER A 109 8.86 -5.08 -6.01
CA SER A 109 8.95 -3.70 -6.51
C SER A 109 9.97 -2.87 -5.73
N TYR A 110 10.30 -1.69 -6.26
CA TYR A 110 10.80 -0.59 -5.44
C TYR A 110 9.63 0.24 -4.95
N ILE A 111 9.54 0.45 -3.64
CA ILE A 111 8.56 1.33 -3.00
C ILE A 111 9.24 2.62 -2.58
N TYR A 112 8.52 3.72 -2.70
CA TYR A 112 8.94 5.05 -2.27
C TYR A 112 7.88 5.61 -1.33
N GLN A 113 8.10 5.51 -0.03
CA GLN A 113 7.15 5.97 0.98
C GLN A 113 7.47 7.40 1.43
N GLN A 114 6.49 8.29 1.36
CA GLN A 114 6.65 9.65 1.88
C GLN A 114 6.76 9.62 3.41
N THR A 115 7.86 10.10 3.96
CA THR A 115 8.13 10.06 5.40
C THR A 115 8.65 11.41 5.90
N PRO A 116 8.05 11.99 6.96
CA PRO A 116 8.57 13.20 7.57
C PRO A 116 9.98 12.99 8.14
N GLY A 117 10.85 13.98 7.95
CA GLY A 117 12.23 13.94 8.44
C GLY A 117 12.32 13.83 9.96
N VAL A 118 11.37 14.40 10.70
CA VAL A 118 11.29 14.26 12.16
C VAL A 118 11.10 12.80 12.60
N ILE A 119 10.37 11.99 11.83
CA ILE A 119 10.19 10.56 12.09
C ILE A 119 11.51 9.82 11.84
N LEU A 120 12.16 10.08 10.71
CA LEU A 120 13.46 9.49 10.37
C LEU A 120 14.55 9.85 11.40
N ALA A 121 14.59 11.11 11.84
CA ALA A 121 15.53 11.57 12.86
C ALA A 121 15.29 10.89 14.22
N ALA A 122 14.03 10.66 14.60
CA ALA A 122 13.69 9.90 15.81
C ALA A 122 14.13 8.43 15.73
N GLU A 123 14.26 7.87 14.52
CA GLU A 123 14.81 6.53 14.26
C GLU A 123 16.34 6.51 14.13
N GLY A 124 17.01 7.64 14.37
CA GLY A 124 18.47 7.76 14.35
C GLY A 124 19.07 7.97 12.96
N MET A 125 18.25 8.22 11.94
CA MET A 125 18.75 8.58 10.60
C MET A 125 19.23 10.03 10.58
N ALA A 126 20.23 10.32 9.75
CA ALA A 126 20.72 11.68 9.53
C ALA A 126 19.79 12.47 8.59
N ALA A 127 18.57 12.77 9.07
CA ALA A 127 17.55 13.51 8.36
C ALA A 127 17.31 14.90 8.98
N ASP A 128 17.10 15.91 8.14
CA ASP A 128 16.56 17.21 8.56
C ASP A 128 15.11 17.04 9.07
N PRO A 129 14.82 17.35 10.35
CA PRO A 129 13.49 17.20 10.94
C PRO A 129 12.38 17.99 10.23
N GLU A 130 12.73 19.11 9.58
CA GLU A 130 11.79 20.01 8.90
C GLU A 130 11.54 19.63 7.43
N ALA A 131 12.29 18.64 6.91
CA ALA A 131 12.14 18.16 5.55
C ALA A 131 11.19 16.95 5.46
N THR A 132 10.78 16.60 4.25
CA THR A 132 10.07 15.35 3.94
C THR A 132 10.89 14.55 2.93
N TYR A 133 10.88 13.23 3.06
CA TYR A 133 11.67 12.31 2.24
C TYR A 133 10.77 11.31 1.54
N LEU A 134 11.24 10.75 0.43
CA LEU A 134 10.85 9.41 -0.01
C LEU A 134 11.87 8.43 0.54
N VAL A 135 11.39 7.48 1.34
CA VAL A 135 12.16 6.31 1.75
C VAL A 135 11.98 5.27 0.66
N LYS A 136 13.05 5.03 -0.10
CA LYS A 136 13.08 4.00 -1.13
C LYS A 136 13.49 2.67 -0.51
N THR A 137 12.76 1.61 -0.81
CA THR A 137 12.99 0.24 -0.34
C THR A 137 12.77 -0.76 -1.47
N ALA A 138 13.49 -1.88 -1.45
CA ALA A 138 13.26 -3.01 -2.35
C ALA A 138 12.42 -4.06 -1.63
N GLU A 139 11.18 -4.26 -2.06
CA GLU A 139 10.17 -4.98 -1.28
C GLU A 139 9.61 -6.22 -1.99
N HIS A 140 9.28 -7.21 -1.17
CA HIS A 140 8.35 -8.29 -1.48
C HIS A 140 7.09 -8.08 -0.64
N MET A 141 5.93 -8.12 -1.29
CA MET A 141 4.64 -8.06 -0.59
C MET A 141 3.82 -9.31 -0.92
N ILE A 142 3.23 -9.90 0.11
CA ILE A 142 2.35 -11.07 0.01
C ILE A 142 1.03 -10.70 0.67
N TRP A 143 -0.05 -10.86 -0.08
CA TRP A 143 -1.40 -10.49 0.30
C TRP A 143 -2.26 -11.75 0.29
N PRO A 144 -2.35 -12.49 1.41
CA PRO A 144 -3.19 -13.68 1.53
C PRO A 144 -4.68 -13.32 1.52
N TYR A 145 -5.49 -14.17 0.89
CA TYR A 145 -6.94 -14.05 0.82
C TYR A 145 -7.63 -15.32 1.31
N ASP A 146 -8.81 -15.16 1.90
CA ASP A 146 -9.74 -16.23 2.25
C ASP A 146 -11.12 -15.87 1.71
N ASN A 147 -11.65 -16.69 0.80
CA ASN A 147 -12.94 -16.45 0.13
C ASN A 147 -13.08 -15.03 -0.46
N GLY A 148 -12.00 -14.50 -1.04
CA GLY A 148 -11.98 -13.17 -1.65
C GLY A 148 -11.82 -12.00 -0.66
N LEU A 149 -11.69 -12.28 0.65
CA LEU A 149 -11.41 -11.28 1.68
C LEU A 149 -9.92 -11.27 2.00
N LEU A 150 -9.34 -10.08 2.14
CA LEU A 150 -7.96 -9.90 2.56
C LEU A 150 -7.77 -10.43 3.99
N VAL A 151 -6.81 -11.34 4.17
CA VAL A 151 -6.46 -11.93 5.48
C VAL A 151 -5.39 -11.12 6.19
N GLY A 152 -4.53 -10.43 5.44
CA GLY A 152 -3.35 -9.80 6.01
C GLY A 152 -2.39 -9.28 4.95
N GLU A 153 -1.24 -8.84 5.42
CA GLU A 153 -0.15 -8.35 4.57
C GLU A 153 1.17 -8.84 5.16
N ASP A 154 2.02 -9.48 4.35
CA ASP A 154 3.40 -9.75 4.71
C ASP A 154 4.30 -8.92 3.80
N VAL A 155 5.00 -7.94 4.38
CA VAL A 155 5.88 -7.01 3.65
C VAL A 155 7.30 -7.19 4.14
N TRP A 156 8.22 -7.40 3.20
CA TRP A 156 9.63 -7.64 3.49
C TRP A 156 10.55 -6.83 2.59
N GLU A 157 11.45 -6.08 3.21
CA GLU A 157 12.59 -5.46 2.54
C GLU A 157 13.68 -6.51 2.30
N TYR A 158 13.83 -6.98 1.06
CA TYR A 158 14.72 -8.09 0.73
C TYR A 158 16.16 -7.65 0.41
N ASP A 159 16.37 -6.36 0.11
CA ASP A 159 17.69 -5.81 -0.22
C ASP A 159 17.86 -4.40 0.37
N GLU A 160 18.45 -4.33 1.57
CA GLU A 160 18.75 -3.07 2.26
C GLU A 160 19.79 -2.21 1.53
N SER A 161 20.60 -2.80 0.63
CA SER A 161 21.60 -2.03 -0.13
C SER A 161 20.97 -1.11 -1.17
N ALA A 162 19.70 -1.38 -1.54
CA ALA A 162 18.91 -0.52 -2.42
C ALA A 162 18.20 0.63 -1.69
N ARG A 163 18.32 0.71 -0.35
CA ARG A 163 17.63 1.72 0.46
C ARG A 163 18.21 3.11 0.23
N GLU A 164 17.33 4.08 -0.03
CA GLU A 164 17.71 5.49 -0.20
C GLU A 164 16.75 6.40 0.56
N PHE A 165 17.27 7.49 1.15
CA PHE A 165 16.48 8.55 1.75
C PHE A 165 16.56 9.77 0.84
N ILE A 166 15.51 10.00 0.05
CA ILE A 166 15.50 11.01 -1.01
C ILE A 166 14.71 12.22 -0.50
N GLN A 167 15.40 13.32 -0.17
CA GLN A 167 14.72 14.54 0.25
C GLN A 167 13.84 15.08 -0.90
N LEU A 168 12.58 15.40 -0.60
CA LEU A 168 11.64 16.00 -1.55
C LEU A 168 11.79 17.52 -1.59
N ASP A 169 11.55 18.10 -2.77
CA ASP A 169 11.23 19.53 -2.86
C ASP A 169 9.89 19.76 -2.13
N PRO A 170 9.77 20.79 -1.27
CA PRO A 170 8.51 21.12 -0.60
C PRO A 170 7.30 21.23 -1.54
N ALA A 171 7.51 21.62 -2.81
CA ALA A 171 6.45 21.69 -3.82
C ALA A 171 5.97 20.32 -4.34
N ASP A 172 6.77 19.26 -4.15
CA ASP A 172 6.47 17.89 -4.55
C ASP A 172 5.89 17.04 -3.40
N VAL A 173 5.86 17.57 -2.17
CA VAL A 173 5.25 16.90 -1.01
C VAL A 173 3.74 16.92 -1.14
N LEU A 174 3.13 15.73 -1.17
CA LEU A 174 1.68 15.59 -1.21
C LEU A 174 1.09 15.59 0.20
N THR A 175 0.02 16.36 0.40
CA THR A 175 -0.86 16.18 1.55
C THR A 175 -1.82 15.02 1.32
N VAL A 176 -2.34 14.43 2.40
CA VAL A 176 -3.38 13.39 2.31
C VAL A 176 -4.62 13.89 1.58
N GLU A 177 -5.01 15.15 1.76
CA GLU A 177 -6.16 15.74 1.05
C GLU A 177 -5.91 15.84 -0.47
N GLN A 178 -4.70 16.23 -0.88
CA GLN A 178 -4.33 16.27 -2.29
C GLN A 178 -4.31 14.86 -2.89
N SER A 179 -3.71 13.90 -2.20
CA SER A 179 -3.72 12.49 -2.57
C SER A 179 -5.15 11.98 -2.76
N ALA A 180 -6.01 12.19 -1.77
CA ALA A 180 -7.41 11.77 -1.82
C ALA A 180 -8.13 12.35 -3.05
N LYS A 181 -7.94 13.64 -3.33
CA LYS A 181 -8.55 14.31 -4.50
C LYS A 181 -8.06 13.73 -5.83
N LEU A 182 -6.78 13.41 -5.94
CA LEU A 182 -6.19 12.83 -7.15
C LEU A 182 -6.69 11.40 -7.39
N LEU A 183 -6.86 10.63 -6.32
CA LEU A 183 -7.22 9.21 -6.38
C LEU A 183 -8.73 8.95 -6.39
N ASP A 184 -9.57 9.89 -5.96
CA ASP A 184 -11.03 9.71 -5.90
C ASP A 184 -11.65 9.18 -7.21
N PRO A 185 -11.28 9.67 -8.41
CA PRO A 185 -11.82 9.15 -9.66
C PRO A 185 -11.41 7.69 -9.95
N LEU A 186 -10.34 7.19 -9.32
CA LEU A 186 -9.77 5.85 -9.54
C LEU A 186 -10.28 4.82 -8.53
N ILE A 187 -10.82 5.26 -7.39
CA ILE A 187 -11.42 4.39 -6.37
C ILE A 187 -12.78 3.89 -6.87
N LYS A 188 -12.79 2.71 -7.49
CA LYS A 188 -14.01 2.05 -8.00
C LYS A 188 -14.60 1.10 -6.95
N PRO A 189 -15.93 0.88 -6.92
CA PRO A 189 -16.51 -0.20 -6.14
C PRO A 189 -15.99 -1.56 -6.63
N LEU A 190 -16.11 -2.57 -5.78
CA LEU A 190 -15.85 -3.96 -6.20
C LEU A 190 -16.84 -4.40 -7.29
N PRO A 191 -16.50 -5.42 -8.08
CA PRO A 191 -17.44 -6.02 -9.02
C PRO A 191 -18.74 -6.43 -8.31
N GLU A 192 -19.90 -6.12 -8.91
CA GLU A 192 -21.22 -6.40 -8.31
C GLU A 192 -21.43 -7.88 -8.01
N HIS A 193 -20.83 -8.77 -8.82
CA HIS A 193 -20.86 -10.20 -8.61
C HIS A 193 -19.60 -10.66 -7.88
N ASN A 194 -19.77 -11.17 -6.66
CA ASN A 194 -18.72 -11.82 -5.90
C ASN A 194 -18.70 -13.33 -6.20
N PRO A 195 -17.67 -13.86 -6.90
CA PRO A 195 -17.57 -15.27 -7.31
C PRO A 195 -17.19 -16.23 -6.16
N PHE A 196 -17.04 -15.73 -4.93
CA PHE A 196 -16.77 -16.52 -3.74
C PHE A 196 -18.03 -16.81 -2.91
N LEU A 197 -19.14 -16.08 -3.14
CA LEU A 197 -20.40 -16.21 -2.37
C LEU A 197 -21.42 -17.17 -3.03
N VAL A 198 -20.94 -18.18 -3.76
CA VAL A 198 -21.78 -19.13 -4.54
C VAL A 198 -22.76 -19.89 -3.65
#